data_AF-A0A412H9D0-F1
#
_entry.id   AF-A0A412H9D0-F1
#
_cell.length_a   1.000
_cell.length_b   1.000
_cell.length_c   1.000
_cell.angle_alpha   90.00
_cell.angle_beta   90.00
_cell.angle_gamma   90.00
#
_symmetry.space_group_name_H-M   'P 1'
#
loop_
_entity.id
_entity.type
_entity.pdbx_description
1 polymer ?
#
loop_
_entity_poly.entity_id
_entity_poly.type
_entity_poly.pdbx_seq_one_letter_code
_entity_poly.pdbx_strand_id
1 'polypeptide(L)'
;MKKRTKIIFSVLVVAAVLAATYRVVNRPPSASLESSAQMEEIIASSGCMACHTANPELPFYASLPVAGKLVKEDARLAYRSFDMTPMLEALKKGEKVSEVDLAKVEKVILDGTMPMAKYYLVHWGASLNDTEKQMALSWVKSQRAAFYPNQLAHAQWSNETIRPVQDSVPVDMRKVILGNLLFHDVRLSADNTVSCSSCHGLNTGGVDNKQFSEGVGGQFGGVNAPSVYNAHYNFVQFWDGRAATLADQAAGPPLNPVEMACKSFDEICEKLNADAAFSKAFKEVYPDGFNQANITDAIQEFERTLLTPNSRFDKYLKGDNAALTAKELAGYDLFKKYNCATCHVGENMGGQSYELLGIKHDYFADRGTELTIEDNGRFKETKDERDRHRFKVPGLRNVALTAPYFHDGTQATLEDAVIAMAKYEVGVDLSKQEVAQMVSFLRTLTGEYQGKLLVNENDLQK
;
A
#
# COMPACT_ATOMS: atom_id res chain seq x y z
N MET A 1 39.45 -16.13 52.71
CA MET A 1 38.56 -15.08 52.13
C MET A 1 37.29 -14.96 52.97
N LYS A 2 36.95 -13.76 53.45
CA LYS A 2 35.68 -13.49 54.14
C LYS A 2 34.51 -13.81 53.20
N LYS A 3 33.38 -14.28 53.73
CA LYS A 3 32.18 -14.70 52.96
C LYS A 3 31.75 -13.66 51.90
N ARG A 4 31.90 -12.36 52.21
CA ARG A 4 31.68 -11.23 51.28
C ARG A 4 32.62 -11.24 50.06
N THR A 5 33.90 -11.55 50.23
CA THR A 5 34.89 -11.57 49.13
C THR A 5 34.62 -12.71 48.15
N LYS A 6 34.12 -13.87 48.64
CA LYS A 6 33.70 -14.98 47.78
C LYS A 6 32.46 -14.62 46.95
N ILE A 7 31.47 -13.96 47.55
CA ILE A 7 30.26 -13.50 46.84
C ILE A 7 30.62 -12.49 45.74
N ILE A 8 31.45 -11.49 46.04
CA ILE A 8 31.88 -10.49 45.04
C ILE A 8 32.64 -11.16 43.89
N PHE A 9 33.55 -12.08 44.18
CA PHE A 9 34.29 -12.80 43.15
C PHE A 9 33.37 -13.67 42.29
N SER A 10 32.41 -14.39 42.89
CA SER A 10 31.42 -15.19 42.15
C SER A 10 30.54 -14.32 41.25
N VAL A 11 30.08 -13.16 41.72
CA VAL A 11 29.30 -12.21 40.91
C VAL A 11 30.12 -11.68 39.74
N LEU A 12 31.39 -11.32 39.96
CA LEU A 12 32.28 -10.85 38.89
C LEU A 12 32.57 -11.93 37.85
N VAL A 13 32.76 -13.19 38.26
CA VAL A 13 32.93 -14.32 37.33
C VAL A 13 31.68 -14.55 36.51
N VAL A 14 30.50 -14.54 37.13
CA VAL A 14 29.21 -14.66 36.41
C VAL A 14 29.03 -13.49 35.44
N ALA A 15 29.31 -12.25 35.86
CA ALA A 15 29.24 -11.08 34.99
C ALA A 15 30.22 -11.16 33.81
N ALA A 16 31.46 -11.63 34.04
CA ALA A 16 32.45 -11.80 32.98
C ALA A 16 32.06 -12.90 31.99
N VAL A 17 31.51 -14.03 32.47
CA VAL A 17 30.99 -15.11 31.62
C VAL A 17 29.82 -14.60 30.80
N LEU A 18 28.85 -13.91 31.42
CA LEU A 18 27.71 -13.33 30.72
C LEU A 18 28.15 -12.31 29.66
N ALA A 19 29.12 -11.44 29.98
CA ALA A 19 29.67 -10.48 29.02
C ALA A 19 30.42 -11.16 27.86
N ALA A 20 31.17 -12.23 28.13
CA ALA A 20 31.86 -13.01 27.11
C ALA A 20 30.87 -13.75 26.20
N THR A 21 29.85 -14.40 26.77
CA THR A 21 28.77 -15.05 26.02
C THR A 21 28.01 -14.03 25.17
N TYR A 22 27.65 -12.88 25.73
CA TYR A 22 26.99 -11.79 25.00
C TYR A 22 27.82 -11.33 23.78
N ARG A 23 29.14 -11.15 23.94
CA ARG A 23 30.05 -10.77 22.86
C ARG A 23 30.28 -11.86 21.81
N VAL A 24 30.09 -13.13 22.15
CA VAL A 24 30.23 -14.24 21.20
C VAL A 24 28.96 -14.40 20.39
N VAL A 25 27.79 -14.20 21.01
CA VAL A 25 26.49 -14.42 20.38
C VAL A 25 26.01 -13.20 19.58
N ASN A 26 26.33 -11.96 20.01
CA ASN A 26 25.96 -10.73 19.28
C ASN A 26 27.15 -10.18 18.49
N ARG A 27 27.68 -10.99 17.56
CA ARG A 27 28.71 -10.52 16.61
C ARG A 27 28.03 -10.08 15.31
N PRO A 28 28.27 -8.84 14.85
CA PRO A 28 27.74 -8.41 13.56
C PRO A 28 28.32 -9.26 12.42
N PRO A 29 27.63 -9.33 11.28
CA PRO A 29 28.15 -9.93 10.06
C PRO A 29 29.53 -9.37 9.68
N SER A 30 30.30 -10.14 8.91
CA SER A 30 31.59 -9.64 8.41
C SER A 30 31.40 -8.43 7.50
N ALA A 31 32.18 -7.38 7.73
CA ALA A 31 32.20 -6.19 6.87
C ALA A 31 32.69 -6.49 5.43
N SER A 32 33.32 -7.66 5.21
CA SER A 32 33.74 -8.11 3.88
C SER A 32 32.61 -8.71 3.03
N LEU A 33 31.46 -9.01 3.63
CA LEU A 33 30.30 -9.52 2.92
C LEU A 33 29.61 -8.40 2.16
N GLU A 34 28.99 -8.74 1.03
CA GLU A 34 28.09 -7.85 0.32
C GLU A 34 26.89 -7.47 1.20
N SER A 35 26.34 -6.26 1.00
CA SER A 35 25.27 -5.73 1.87
C SER A 35 24.05 -6.64 1.99
N SER A 36 23.66 -7.33 0.91
CA SER A 36 22.56 -8.30 0.96
C SER A 36 22.89 -9.56 1.77
N ALA A 37 24.13 -10.05 1.71
CA ALA A 37 24.56 -11.19 2.52
C ALA A 37 24.66 -10.82 4.00
N GLN A 38 25.08 -9.59 4.31
CA GLN A 38 25.03 -9.06 5.68
C GLN A 38 23.59 -9.03 6.21
N MET A 39 22.65 -8.56 5.39
CA MET A 39 21.23 -8.52 5.77
C MET A 39 20.66 -9.93 5.98
N GLU A 40 21.04 -10.90 5.16
CA GLU A 40 20.64 -12.30 5.34
C GLU A 40 21.14 -12.87 6.68
N GLU A 41 22.41 -12.63 7.03
CA GLU A 41 22.96 -13.03 8.33
C GLU A 41 22.24 -12.35 9.50
N ILE A 42 21.89 -11.06 9.38
CA ILE A 42 21.13 -10.31 10.39
C ILE A 42 19.72 -10.89 10.58
N ILE A 43 19.02 -11.20 9.48
CA ILE A 43 17.69 -11.83 9.52
C ILE A 43 17.75 -13.18 10.24
N ALA A 44 18.78 -13.98 9.93
CA ALA A 44 18.98 -15.29 10.51
C ALA A 44 19.32 -15.20 12.01
N SER A 45 20.28 -14.34 12.39
CA SER A 45 20.72 -14.20 13.78
C SER A 45 19.65 -13.59 14.69
N SER A 46 18.85 -12.67 14.16
CA SER A 46 17.75 -12.00 14.88
C SER A 46 16.49 -12.86 15.00
N GLY A 47 16.47 -14.05 14.37
CA GLY A 47 15.36 -14.99 14.46
C GLY A 47 14.06 -14.50 13.82
N CYS A 48 14.11 -13.57 12.85
CA CYS A 48 12.92 -12.98 12.23
C CYS A 48 11.98 -14.05 11.63
N MET A 49 12.57 -15.07 10.99
CA MET A 49 11.83 -16.19 10.38
C MET A 49 11.19 -17.14 11.41
N ALA A 50 11.49 -17.02 12.71
CA ALA A 50 10.80 -17.79 13.74
C ALA A 50 9.34 -17.34 13.96
N CYS A 51 8.95 -16.19 13.40
CA CYS A 51 7.61 -15.62 13.56
C CYS A 51 7.01 -15.07 12.24
N HIS A 52 7.83 -14.68 11.27
CA HIS A 52 7.39 -14.01 10.04
C HIS A 52 7.31 -14.92 8.81
N THR A 53 6.86 -16.17 8.98
CA THR A 53 6.68 -17.13 7.88
C THR A 53 5.52 -18.08 8.18
N ALA A 54 4.99 -18.72 7.13
CA ALA A 54 3.85 -19.64 7.24
C ALA A 54 4.16 -20.87 8.10
N ASN A 55 5.42 -21.32 8.06
CA ASN A 55 5.89 -22.54 8.70
C ASN A 55 7.08 -22.23 9.64
N PRO A 56 6.86 -21.51 10.76
CA PRO A 56 7.96 -21.12 11.64
C PRO A 56 8.53 -22.33 12.38
N GLU A 57 9.86 -22.42 12.45
CA GLU A 57 10.54 -23.38 13.31
C GLU A 57 10.44 -22.92 14.78
N LEU A 58 9.44 -23.45 15.49
CA LEU A 58 9.19 -23.07 16.87
C LEU A 58 10.17 -23.77 17.84
N PRO A 59 10.60 -23.08 18.91
CA PRO A 59 11.50 -23.66 19.90
C PRO A 59 10.83 -24.79 20.69
N PHE A 60 11.62 -25.69 21.30
CA PHE A 60 11.09 -26.88 22.01
C PHE A 60 10.01 -26.56 23.05
N TYR A 61 10.14 -25.41 23.74
CA TYR A 61 9.21 -24.99 24.78
C TYR A 61 7.87 -24.49 24.24
N ALA A 62 7.73 -24.33 22.91
CA ALA A 62 6.46 -24.06 22.25
C ALA A 62 5.46 -25.25 22.34
N SER A 63 5.93 -26.42 22.80
CA SER A 63 5.11 -27.57 23.14
C SER A 63 4.52 -27.53 24.56
N LEU A 64 4.99 -26.61 25.43
CA LEU A 64 4.54 -26.53 26.82
C LEU A 64 3.15 -25.87 26.94
N PRO A 65 2.28 -26.29 27.90
CA PRO A 65 0.87 -25.90 27.92
C PRO A 65 0.57 -24.38 28.01
N VAL A 66 1.42 -23.62 28.70
CA VAL A 66 1.24 -22.17 28.91
C VAL A 66 2.15 -21.37 27.98
N ALA A 67 3.47 -21.64 28.03
CA ALA A 67 4.45 -20.94 27.19
C ALA A 67 4.19 -21.17 25.69
N GLY A 68 3.77 -22.37 25.30
CA GLY A 68 3.49 -22.71 23.91
C GLY A 68 2.30 -21.99 23.31
N LYS A 69 1.26 -21.70 24.09
CA LYS A 69 0.12 -20.90 23.61
C LYS A 69 0.55 -19.48 23.26
N LEU A 70 1.36 -18.86 24.13
CA LEU A 70 1.86 -17.50 23.93
C LEU A 70 2.77 -17.41 22.70
N VAL A 71 3.73 -18.32 22.56
CA VAL A 71 4.65 -18.35 21.41
C VAL A 71 3.91 -18.53 20.09
N LYS A 72 2.94 -19.44 20.04
CA LYS A 72 2.14 -19.70 18.84
C LYS A 72 1.27 -18.50 18.47
N GLU A 73 0.70 -17.83 19.46
CA GLU A 73 -0.09 -16.61 19.22
C GLU A 73 0.79 -15.47 18.70
N ASP A 74 1.97 -15.30 19.26
CA ASP A 74 2.94 -14.30 18.79
C ASP A 74 3.39 -14.56 17.36
N ALA A 75 3.73 -15.81 17.03
CA ALA A 75 4.08 -16.20 15.67
C ALA A 75 2.90 -15.99 14.71
N ARG A 76 1.67 -16.34 15.12
CA ARG A 76 0.45 -16.11 14.32
C ARG A 76 0.23 -14.62 14.05
N LEU A 77 0.33 -13.76 15.06
CA LEU A 77 0.16 -12.32 14.93
C LEU A 77 1.27 -11.67 14.11
N ALA A 78 2.51 -12.12 14.27
CA ALA A 78 3.65 -11.65 13.49
C ALA A 78 3.50 -12.01 12.01
N TYR A 79 3.20 -13.27 11.69
CA TYR A 79 2.94 -13.73 10.32
C TYR A 79 1.74 -13.02 9.68
N ARG A 80 0.68 -12.78 10.46
CA ARG A 80 -0.49 -12.00 10.03
C ARG A 80 -0.12 -10.55 9.69
N SER A 81 0.81 -9.95 10.42
CA SER A 81 1.23 -8.55 10.19
C SER A 81 2.23 -8.43 9.04
N PHE A 82 3.14 -9.40 8.92
CA PHE A 82 4.19 -9.39 7.91
C PHE A 82 4.68 -10.81 7.63
N ASP A 83 4.55 -11.25 6.38
CA ASP A 83 5.22 -12.45 5.86
C ASP A 83 6.49 -12.01 5.15
N MET A 84 7.62 -12.38 5.72
CA MET A 84 8.94 -11.96 5.28
C MET A 84 9.53 -12.95 4.26
N THR A 85 8.83 -14.04 3.95
CA THR A 85 9.29 -15.07 3.01
C THR A 85 9.57 -14.49 1.62
N PRO A 86 8.66 -13.71 0.98
CA PRO A 86 8.92 -13.14 -0.35
C PRO A 86 10.10 -12.17 -0.35
N MET A 87 10.24 -11.37 0.71
CA MET A 87 11.37 -10.46 0.90
C MET A 87 12.70 -11.23 0.96
N LEU A 88 12.76 -12.31 1.75
CA LEU A 88 13.97 -13.11 1.91
C LEU A 88 14.35 -13.83 0.61
N GLU A 89 13.36 -14.29 -0.16
CA GLU A 89 13.60 -14.89 -1.48
C GLU A 89 14.16 -13.88 -2.48
N ALA A 90 13.56 -12.68 -2.55
CA ALA A 90 14.05 -11.61 -3.41
C ALA A 90 15.48 -11.19 -3.02
N LEU A 91 15.75 -11.05 -1.71
CA LEU A 91 17.06 -10.76 -1.16
C LEU A 91 18.12 -11.77 -1.63
N LYS A 92 17.83 -13.07 -1.49
CA LYS A 92 18.75 -14.17 -1.87
C LYS A 92 19.04 -14.22 -3.36
N LYS A 93 18.07 -13.85 -4.20
CA LYS A 93 18.22 -13.81 -5.66
C LYS A 93 18.84 -12.51 -6.17
N GLY A 94 19.05 -11.51 -5.31
CA GLY A 94 19.45 -10.17 -5.73
C GLY A 94 18.37 -9.45 -6.53
N GLU A 95 17.11 -9.84 -6.34
CA GLU A 95 15.94 -9.27 -6.99
C GLU A 95 15.38 -8.08 -6.19
N LYS A 96 14.51 -7.31 -6.85
CA LYS A 96 13.81 -6.18 -6.27
C LYS A 96 12.93 -6.60 -5.09
N VAL A 97 13.31 -6.20 -3.88
CA VAL A 97 12.48 -6.29 -2.67
C VAL A 97 11.37 -5.23 -2.72
N SER A 98 10.15 -5.54 -2.28
CA SER A 98 9.03 -4.58 -2.32
C SER A 98 9.29 -3.33 -1.46
N GLU A 99 8.76 -2.18 -1.87
CA GLU A 99 8.91 -0.93 -1.10
C GLU A 99 8.29 -1.02 0.29
N VAL A 100 7.17 -1.73 0.40
CA VAL A 100 6.44 -1.95 1.65
C VAL A 100 7.28 -2.78 2.62
N ASP A 101 7.91 -3.85 2.15
CA ASP A 101 8.75 -4.69 3.00
C ASP A 101 9.98 -3.93 3.49
N LEU A 102 10.63 -3.17 2.60
CA LEU A 102 11.74 -2.27 2.96
C LEU A 102 11.30 -1.24 4.01
N ALA A 103 10.14 -0.63 3.84
CA ALA A 103 9.60 0.36 4.80
C ALA A 103 9.24 -0.26 6.14
N LYS A 104 8.62 -1.45 6.16
CA LYS A 104 8.32 -2.19 7.40
C LYS A 104 9.59 -2.54 8.16
N VAL A 105 10.61 -3.09 7.48
CA VAL A 105 11.90 -3.46 8.09
C VAL A 105 12.63 -2.23 8.62
N GLU A 106 12.74 -1.16 7.83
CA GLU A 106 13.36 0.09 8.29
C GLU A 106 12.66 0.64 9.52
N LYS A 107 11.32 0.69 9.52
CA LYS A 107 10.53 1.26 10.60
C LYS A 107 10.73 0.50 11.92
N VAL A 108 10.66 -0.83 11.91
CA VAL A 108 10.83 -1.61 13.15
C VAL A 108 12.26 -1.55 13.70
N ILE A 109 13.27 -1.35 12.83
CA ILE A 109 14.66 -1.15 13.24
C ILE A 109 14.86 0.23 13.87
N LEU A 110 14.33 1.29 13.23
CA LEU A 110 14.40 2.66 13.73
C LEU A 110 13.70 2.82 15.08
N ASP A 111 12.53 2.20 15.23
CA ASP A 111 11.76 2.27 16.48
C ASP A 111 12.27 1.30 17.55
N GLY A 112 13.15 0.35 17.19
CA GLY A 112 13.62 -0.70 18.09
C GLY A 112 12.50 -1.62 18.58
N THR A 113 11.42 -1.78 17.81
CA THR A 113 10.27 -2.60 18.18
C THR A 113 10.47 -4.07 17.85
N MET A 114 11.46 -4.39 17.01
CA MET A 114 11.82 -5.76 16.66
C MET A 114 13.31 -6.07 16.88
N PRO A 115 13.64 -7.30 17.34
CA PRO A 115 12.70 -8.29 17.87
C PRO A 115 12.00 -7.80 19.15
N MET A 116 10.77 -8.28 19.39
CA MET A 116 9.97 -7.84 20.55
C MET A 116 10.74 -8.03 21.86
N ALA A 117 10.61 -7.08 22.80
CA ALA A 117 11.30 -7.15 24.09
C ALA A 117 11.11 -8.50 24.82
N LYS A 118 9.89 -9.05 24.79
CA LYS A 118 9.56 -10.37 25.35
C LYS A 118 10.29 -11.54 24.67
N TYR A 119 10.58 -11.45 23.38
CA TYR A 119 11.30 -12.47 22.63
C TYR A 119 12.77 -12.49 23.08
N TYR A 120 13.39 -11.31 23.16
CA TYR A 120 14.77 -11.16 23.62
C TYR A 120 15.00 -11.64 25.07
N LEU A 121 14.00 -11.57 25.96
CA LEU A 121 14.12 -12.08 27.34
C LEU A 121 14.44 -13.58 27.40
N VAL A 122 14.06 -14.33 26.37
CA VAL A 122 14.34 -15.77 26.23
C VAL A 122 15.44 -16.03 25.20
N HIS A 123 15.53 -15.17 24.18
CA HIS A 123 16.49 -15.23 23.07
C HIS A 123 17.45 -14.05 23.10
N TRP A 124 18.24 -13.96 24.16
CA TRP A 124 19.21 -12.87 24.39
C TRP A 124 20.25 -12.64 23.26
N GLY A 125 20.39 -13.60 22.34
CA GLY A 125 21.29 -13.55 21.19
C GLY A 125 20.65 -13.05 19.90
N ALA A 126 19.34 -12.79 19.92
CA ALA A 126 18.60 -12.29 18.78
C ALA A 126 18.51 -10.74 18.76
N SER A 127 19.18 -10.05 19.68
CA SER A 127 19.11 -8.59 19.75
C SER A 127 19.94 -7.94 18.64
N LEU A 128 19.35 -6.98 17.93
CA LEU A 128 20.08 -6.12 17.01
C LEU A 128 20.96 -5.13 17.78
N ASN A 129 22.28 -5.26 17.64
CA ASN A 129 23.23 -4.26 18.12
C ASN A 129 23.33 -3.07 17.16
N ASP A 130 23.97 -1.97 17.60
CA ASP A 130 24.01 -0.73 16.82
C ASP A 130 24.70 -0.89 15.45
N THR A 131 25.71 -1.75 15.35
CA THR A 131 26.38 -2.06 14.08
C THR A 131 25.43 -2.79 13.14
N GLU A 132 24.71 -3.81 13.61
CA GLU A 132 23.72 -4.55 12.81
C GLU A 132 22.60 -3.64 12.33
N LYS A 133 22.10 -2.74 13.20
CA LYS A 133 21.10 -1.73 12.82
C LYS A 133 21.62 -0.84 11.70
N GLN A 134 22.84 -0.32 11.82
CA GLN A 134 23.45 0.51 10.78
C GLN A 134 23.64 -0.24 9.46
N MET A 135 24.06 -1.50 9.51
CA MET A 135 24.20 -2.36 8.32
C MET A 135 22.84 -2.59 7.64
N ALA A 136 21.82 -2.95 8.41
CA ALA A 136 20.47 -3.17 7.88
C ALA A 136 19.84 -1.89 7.30
N LEU A 137 19.97 -0.74 7.97
CA LEU A 137 19.48 0.55 7.46
C LEU A 137 20.25 0.99 6.21
N SER A 138 21.55 0.74 6.15
CA SER A 138 22.37 1.02 4.97
C SER A 138 21.98 0.12 3.79
N TRP A 139 21.65 -1.15 4.06
CA TRP A 139 21.11 -2.08 3.08
C TRP A 139 19.74 -1.61 2.55
N VAL A 140 18.80 -1.21 3.42
CA VAL A 140 17.51 -0.67 2.96
C VAL A 140 17.72 0.51 2.01
N LYS A 141 18.62 1.43 2.39
CA LYS A 141 18.95 2.60 1.56
C LYS A 141 19.56 2.19 0.22
N SER A 142 20.44 1.18 0.18
CA SER A 142 21.04 0.71 -1.07
C SER A 142 20.01 0.04 -1.99
N GLN A 143 19.08 -0.75 -1.43
CA GLN A 143 17.98 -1.36 -2.19
C GLN A 143 17.07 -0.29 -2.81
N ARG A 144 16.66 0.73 -2.05
CA ARG A 144 15.86 1.84 -2.57
C ARG A 144 16.60 2.58 -3.67
N ALA A 145 17.87 2.91 -3.47
CA ALA A 145 18.66 3.60 -4.49
C ALA A 145 18.81 2.79 -5.79
N ALA A 146 18.95 1.46 -5.69
CA ALA A 146 19.15 0.59 -6.85
C ALA A 146 17.85 0.31 -7.63
N PHE A 147 16.75 0.02 -6.93
CA PHE A 147 15.52 -0.46 -7.56
C PHE A 147 14.40 0.57 -7.65
N TYR A 148 14.53 1.68 -6.91
CA TYR A 148 13.48 2.68 -6.77
C TYR A 148 14.03 4.12 -6.71
N PRO A 149 14.75 4.56 -7.76
CA PRO A 149 15.42 5.85 -7.74
C PRO A 149 14.41 7.00 -7.62
N ASN A 150 14.54 7.81 -6.57
CA ASN A 150 13.68 8.97 -6.31
C ASN A 150 14.21 10.24 -7.00
N GLN A 151 14.22 10.24 -8.33
CA GLN A 151 14.92 11.27 -9.14
C GLN A 151 14.33 12.67 -9.02
N LEU A 152 13.03 12.79 -8.72
CA LEU A 152 12.36 14.08 -8.59
C LEU A 152 12.57 14.71 -7.21
N ALA A 153 12.90 13.92 -6.19
CA ALA A 153 13.04 14.43 -4.84
C ALA A 153 14.35 15.19 -4.65
N HIS A 154 14.30 16.22 -3.80
CA HIS A 154 15.50 16.88 -3.31
C HIS A 154 16.40 15.87 -2.57
N ALA A 155 17.73 16.04 -2.62
CA ALA A 155 18.69 15.07 -2.09
C ALA A 155 18.44 14.64 -0.64
N GLN A 156 17.90 15.54 0.21
CA GLN A 156 17.56 15.24 1.60
C GLN A 156 16.45 14.17 1.75
N TRP A 157 15.60 14.02 0.73
CA TRP A 157 14.48 13.07 0.66
C TRP A 157 14.78 11.86 -0.23
N SER A 158 16.05 11.66 -0.62
CA SER A 158 16.46 10.56 -1.52
C SER A 158 16.13 9.15 -1.01
N ASN A 159 16.00 8.97 0.31
CA ASN A 159 15.61 7.71 0.96
C ASN A 159 14.18 7.73 1.53
N GLU A 160 13.40 8.77 1.27
CA GLU A 160 12.03 8.88 1.79
C GLU A 160 11.13 7.78 1.20
N THR A 161 10.21 7.24 2.00
CA THR A 161 9.35 6.12 1.57
C THR A 161 8.24 6.57 0.63
N ILE A 162 7.95 7.87 0.59
CA ILE A 162 6.98 8.49 -0.29
C ILE A 162 7.71 9.33 -1.32
N ARG A 163 7.25 9.26 -2.58
CA ARG A 163 7.90 9.91 -3.71
C ARG A 163 6.99 10.91 -4.42
N PRO A 164 7.55 11.99 -5.00
CA PRO A 164 6.79 12.86 -5.89
C PRO A 164 6.19 12.09 -7.07
N VAL A 165 4.94 12.40 -7.42
CA VAL A 165 4.31 11.91 -8.65
C VAL A 165 5.02 12.52 -9.86
N GLN A 166 5.22 11.72 -10.91
CA GLN A 166 5.85 12.18 -12.15
C GLN A 166 4.91 13.08 -12.94
N ASP A 167 5.48 14.07 -13.64
CA ASP A 167 4.68 15.01 -14.44
C ASP A 167 4.03 14.33 -15.66
N SER A 168 4.63 13.23 -16.15
CA SER A 168 4.09 12.41 -17.24
C SER A 168 4.74 11.02 -17.24
N VAL A 169 4.15 10.08 -17.99
CA VAL A 169 4.75 8.77 -18.31
C VAL A 169 4.71 8.53 -19.83
N PRO A 170 5.61 7.71 -20.39
CA PRO A 170 5.60 7.39 -21.82
C PRO A 170 4.32 6.66 -22.24
N VAL A 171 3.59 7.22 -23.21
CA VAL A 171 2.32 6.70 -23.77
C VAL A 171 2.26 6.92 -25.28
N ASP A 172 1.44 6.14 -26.00
CA ASP A 172 1.10 6.46 -27.40
C ASP A 172 -0.10 7.42 -27.42
N MET A 173 0.16 8.68 -27.77
CA MET A 173 -0.87 9.73 -27.77
C MET A 173 -2.07 9.43 -28.68
N ARG A 174 -1.90 8.64 -29.75
CA ARG A 174 -3.03 8.26 -30.61
C ARG A 174 -3.98 7.31 -29.86
N LYS A 175 -3.42 6.38 -29.08
CA LYS A 175 -4.19 5.49 -28.21
C LYS A 175 -4.84 6.25 -27.05
N VAL A 176 -4.12 7.19 -26.44
CA VAL A 176 -4.66 8.08 -25.38
C VAL A 176 -5.91 8.82 -25.86
N ILE A 177 -5.89 9.38 -27.07
CA ILE A 177 -7.05 10.11 -27.62
C ILE A 177 -8.24 9.16 -27.78
N LEU A 178 -8.04 7.95 -28.33
CA LEU A 178 -9.10 6.95 -28.45
C LEU A 178 -9.60 6.47 -27.09
N GLY A 179 -8.70 6.24 -26.14
CA GLY A 179 -9.01 5.84 -24.78
C GLY A 179 -9.86 6.87 -24.04
N ASN A 180 -9.52 8.16 -24.18
CA ASN A 180 -10.33 9.24 -23.61
C ASN A 180 -11.74 9.27 -24.20
N LEU A 181 -11.88 9.04 -25.51
CA LEU A 181 -13.20 8.94 -26.14
C LEU A 181 -13.98 7.75 -25.58
N LEU A 182 -13.36 6.57 -25.50
CA LEU A 182 -13.97 5.35 -24.97
C LEU A 182 -14.35 5.47 -23.49
N PHE A 183 -13.51 6.11 -22.65
CA PHE A 183 -13.76 6.33 -21.23
C PHE A 183 -15.05 7.10 -20.96
N HIS A 184 -15.44 7.97 -21.89
CA HIS A 184 -16.67 8.77 -21.84
C HIS A 184 -17.79 8.21 -22.74
N ASP A 185 -17.58 7.07 -23.41
CA ASP A 185 -18.52 6.54 -24.37
C ASP A 185 -19.54 5.61 -23.70
N VAL A 186 -20.80 6.04 -23.67
CA VAL A 186 -21.89 5.26 -23.08
C VAL A 186 -22.20 3.98 -23.87
N ARG A 187 -21.76 3.85 -25.13
CA ARG A 187 -21.97 2.65 -25.96
C ARG A 187 -21.27 1.41 -25.42
N LEU A 188 -20.36 1.58 -24.45
CA LEU A 188 -19.75 0.47 -23.71
C LEU A 188 -20.73 -0.19 -22.71
N SER A 189 -21.90 0.39 -22.47
CA SER A 189 -22.97 -0.19 -21.64
C SER A 189 -24.12 -0.77 -22.46
N ALA A 190 -24.84 -1.72 -21.87
CA ALA A 190 -25.91 -2.47 -22.54
C ALA A 190 -27.02 -1.56 -23.07
N ASP A 191 -27.44 -0.57 -22.28
CA ASP A 191 -28.54 0.34 -22.58
C ASP A 191 -28.09 1.74 -23.04
N ASN A 192 -26.79 1.92 -23.26
CA ASN A 192 -26.15 3.19 -23.64
C ASN A 192 -26.37 4.33 -22.62
N THR A 193 -26.39 4.03 -21.32
CA THR A 193 -26.57 5.05 -20.25
C THR A 193 -25.33 5.27 -19.37
N VAL A 194 -24.42 4.30 -19.29
CA VAL A 194 -23.26 4.32 -18.37
C VAL A 194 -21.95 4.30 -19.17
N SER A 195 -20.99 5.11 -18.73
CA SER A 195 -19.59 5.10 -19.19
C SER A 195 -18.65 4.96 -17.99
N CYS A 196 -17.34 4.81 -18.20
CA CYS A 196 -16.36 4.83 -17.11
C CYS A 196 -16.47 6.14 -16.32
N SER A 197 -16.63 7.27 -17.02
CA SER A 197 -16.77 8.60 -16.42
C SER A 197 -18.02 8.79 -15.54
N SER A 198 -19.03 7.92 -15.67
CA SER A 198 -20.23 7.95 -14.82
C SER A 198 -19.92 7.61 -13.36
N CYS A 199 -19.01 6.66 -13.13
CA CYS A 199 -18.56 6.24 -11.79
C CYS A 199 -17.22 6.87 -11.40
N HIS A 200 -16.42 7.29 -12.37
CA HIS A 200 -15.07 7.84 -12.19
C HIS A 200 -14.94 9.25 -12.77
N GLY A 201 -15.77 10.17 -12.27
CA GLY A 201 -15.83 11.54 -12.78
C GLY A 201 -14.50 12.28 -12.61
N LEU A 202 -13.91 12.76 -13.71
CA LEU A 202 -12.62 13.45 -13.69
C LEU A 202 -12.69 14.82 -12.99
N ASN A 203 -13.88 15.44 -12.94
CA ASN A 203 -14.16 16.68 -12.21
C ASN A 203 -14.55 16.48 -10.74
N THR A 204 -14.63 15.23 -10.28
CA THR A 204 -15.04 14.84 -8.92
C THR A 204 -13.98 13.99 -8.23
N GLY A 205 -12.70 14.26 -8.53
CA GLY A 205 -11.57 13.52 -7.93
C GLY A 205 -11.36 12.10 -8.49
N GLY A 206 -11.96 11.76 -9.64
CA GLY A 206 -11.86 10.45 -10.28
C GLY A 206 -12.81 9.39 -9.71
N VAL A 207 -13.83 9.82 -8.95
CA VAL A 207 -14.85 8.97 -8.31
C VAL A 207 -16.24 9.60 -8.46
N ASP A 208 -17.30 8.90 -8.05
CA ASP A 208 -18.68 9.40 -8.07
C ASP A 208 -19.15 10.04 -6.75
N ASN A 209 -18.32 9.98 -5.70
CA ASN A 209 -18.63 10.41 -4.33
C ASN A 209 -19.88 9.76 -3.72
N LYS A 210 -20.24 8.55 -4.16
CA LYS A 210 -21.30 7.74 -3.57
C LYS A 210 -20.69 6.66 -2.68
N GLN A 211 -21.50 6.10 -1.77
CA GLN A 211 -21.07 4.90 -1.03
C GLN A 211 -20.82 3.74 -2.00
N PHE A 212 -21.78 3.46 -2.87
CA PHE A 212 -21.69 2.50 -3.95
C PHE A 212 -22.12 3.13 -5.27
N SER A 213 -21.43 2.75 -6.35
CA SER A 213 -21.73 3.25 -7.69
C SER A 213 -23.04 2.70 -8.22
N GLU A 214 -23.71 3.55 -9.00
CA GLU A 214 -24.98 3.25 -9.66
C GLU A 214 -24.70 2.91 -11.12
N GLY A 215 -25.02 1.69 -11.51
CA GLY A 215 -24.88 1.19 -12.87
C GLY A 215 -26.20 1.12 -13.64
N VAL A 216 -26.21 0.28 -14.69
CA VAL A 216 -27.35 0.09 -15.59
C VAL A 216 -28.63 -0.30 -14.82
N GLY A 217 -29.72 0.39 -15.15
CA GLY A 217 -31.02 0.20 -14.51
C GLY A 217 -31.12 0.70 -13.06
N GLY A 218 -30.19 1.55 -12.61
CA GLY A 218 -30.17 2.07 -11.24
C GLY A 218 -29.71 1.05 -10.19
N GLN A 219 -29.02 0.00 -10.63
CA GLN A 219 -28.46 -1.01 -9.73
C GLN A 219 -27.23 -0.47 -9.02
N PHE A 220 -27.01 -0.89 -7.77
CA PHE A 220 -25.83 -0.50 -7.00
C PHE A 220 -24.79 -1.62 -6.93
N GLY A 221 -23.52 -1.25 -7.02
CA GLY A 221 -22.39 -2.14 -6.76
C GLY A 221 -22.27 -2.54 -5.27
N GLY A 222 -21.25 -3.35 -4.97
CA GLY A 222 -20.97 -3.82 -3.60
C GLY A 222 -19.73 -3.19 -2.94
N VAL A 223 -19.00 -2.34 -3.66
CA VAL A 223 -17.81 -1.64 -3.16
C VAL A 223 -17.79 -0.19 -3.63
N ASN A 224 -17.17 0.68 -2.85
CA ASN A 224 -16.91 2.07 -3.20
C ASN A 224 -15.94 2.14 -4.40
N ALA A 225 -16.25 2.97 -5.38
CA ALA A 225 -15.42 3.14 -6.57
C ALA A 225 -14.11 3.88 -6.22
N PRO A 226 -12.94 3.25 -6.37
CA PRO A 226 -11.66 3.93 -6.14
C PRO A 226 -11.37 4.94 -7.25
N SER A 227 -10.52 5.94 -6.96
CA SER A 227 -10.14 6.94 -7.97
C SER A 227 -9.33 6.33 -9.12
N VAL A 228 -9.61 6.79 -10.35
CA VAL A 228 -8.79 6.50 -11.55
C VAL A 228 -7.47 7.29 -11.54
N TYR A 229 -7.39 8.40 -10.81
CA TYR A 229 -6.18 9.20 -10.76
C TYR A 229 -5.04 8.43 -10.08
N ASN A 230 -3.87 8.43 -10.73
CA ASN A 230 -2.66 7.73 -10.32
C ASN A 230 -2.79 6.20 -10.24
N ALA A 231 -3.89 5.60 -10.71
CA ALA A 231 -4.10 4.15 -10.69
C ALA A 231 -3.03 3.38 -11.48
N HIS A 232 -2.35 4.06 -12.42
CA HIS A 232 -1.15 3.59 -13.11
C HIS A 232 -0.06 3.05 -12.18
N TYR A 233 0.12 3.66 -11.01
CA TYR A 233 1.15 3.26 -10.06
C TYR A 233 0.76 2.05 -9.22
N ASN A 234 -0.51 1.62 -9.23
CA ASN A 234 -0.91 0.43 -8.49
C ASN A 234 -0.26 -0.82 -9.11
N PHE A 235 0.26 -1.72 -8.28
CA PHE A 235 0.81 -3.00 -8.75
C PHE A 235 -0.25 -3.96 -9.33
N VAL A 236 -1.53 -3.71 -9.00
CA VAL A 236 -2.74 -4.45 -9.40
C VAL A 236 -3.96 -3.53 -9.25
N GLN A 237 -5.09 -3.84 -9.88
CA GLN A 237 -6.32 -3.03 -9.84
C GLN A 237 -7.46 -3.73 -9.07
N PHE A 238 -8.50 -2.95 -8.75
CA PHE A 238 -9.55 -3.27 -7.78
C PHE A 238 -9.08 -3.42 -6.32
N TRP A 239 -10.01 -3.39 -5.37
CA TRP A 239 -9.74 -3.53 -3.94
C TRP A 239 -9.15 -4.89 -3.55
N ASP A 240 -9.54 -5.97 -4.24
CA ASP A 240 -9.04 -7.35 -4.04
C ASP A 240 -7.80 -7.67 -4.89
N GLY A 241 -7.44 -6.78 -5.83
CA GLY A 241 -6.30 -6.94 -6.72
C GLY A 241 -6.47 -8.02 -7.79
N ARG A 242 -7.71 -8.31 -8.19
CA ARG A 242 -8.00 -9.38 -9.17
C ARG A 242 -7.56 -9.10 -10.60
N ALA A 243 -7.25 -7.84 -10.95
CA ALA A 243 -6.76 -7.48 -12.29
C ALA A 243 -5.30 -7.03 -12.23
N ALA A 244 -4.44 -7.60 -13.08
CA ALA A 244 -3.00 -7.32 -13.05
C ALA A 244 -2.65 -5.95 -13.67
N THR A 245 -3.43 -5.51 -14.65
CA THR A 245 -3.21 -4.25 -15.38
C THR A 245 -4.48 -3.40 -15.45
N LEU A 246 -4.36 -2.14 -15.89
CA LEU A 246 -5.51 -1.30 -16.19
C LEU A 246 -6.32 -1.86 -17.38
N ALA A 247 -5.66 -2.45 -18.38
CA ALA A 247 -6.34 -3.11 -19.49
C ALA A 247 -7.15 -4.34 -19.03
N ASP A 248 -6.61 -5.13 -18.10
CA ASP A 248 -7.38 -6.24 -17.49
C ASP A 248 -8.56 -5.72 -16.67
N GLN A 249 -8.38 -4.60 -15.97
CA GLN A 249 -9.43 -3.95 -15.20
C GLN A 249 -10.55 -3.44 -16.13
N ALA A 250 -10.21 -2.75 -17.21
CA ALA A 250 -11.15 -2.17 -18.16
C ALA A 250 -11.99 -3.22 -18.92
N ALA A 251 -11.59 -4.50 -18.89
CA ALA A 251 -12.38 -5.60 -19.42
C ALA A 251 -13.56 -6.00 -18.51
N GLY A 252 -13.49 -5.68 -17.21
CA GLY A 252 -14.47 -6.09 -16.21
C GLY A 252 -15.78 -5.31 -16.27
N PRO A 253 -15.78 -3.98 -16.04
CA PRO A 253 -17.00 -3.18 -15.93
C PRO A 253 -17.97 -3.29 -17.11
N PRO A 254 -17.50 -3.32 -18.38
CA PRO A 254 -18.37 -3.49 -19.54
C PRO A 254 -19.28 -4.72 -19.45
N LEU A 255 -18.81 -5.82 -18.84
CA LEU A 255 -19.53 -7.09 -18.77
C LEU A 255 -20.20 -7.35 -17.41
N ASN A 256 -19.96 -6.49 -16.42
CA ASN A 256 -20.50 -6.68 -15.08
C ASN A 256 -21.99 -6.28 -15.05
N PRO A 257 -22.91 -7.18 -14.64
CA PRO A 257 -24.35 -6.96 -14.72
C PRO A 257 -24.89 -5.82 -13.85
N VAL A 258 -24.15 -5.40 -12.82
CA VAL A 258 -24.53 -4.27 -11.95
C VAL A 258 -23.78 -2.98 -12.30
N GLU A 259 -22.87 -3.01 -13.27
CA GLU A 259 -22.13 -1.84 -13.76
C GLU A 259 -22.62 -1.46 -15.17
N MET A 260 -22.02 -2.02 -16.24
CA MET A 260 -22.34 -1.65 -17.63
C MET A 260 -23.09 -2.75 -18.41
N ALA A 261 -23.10 -3.98 -17.90
CA ALA A 261 -24.03 -5.06 -18.25
C ALA A 261 -24.09 -5.55 -19.72
N CYS A 262 -23.11 -5.25 -20.57
CA CYS A 262 -23.04 -5.85 -21.92
C CYS A 262 -22.86 -7.37 -21.82
N LYS A 263 -23.37 -8.11 -22.80
CA LYS A 263 -23.26 -9.59 -22.82
C LYS A 263 -21.88 -10.06 -23.28
N SER A 264 -21.22 -9.28 -24.12
CA SER A 264 -19.89 -9.59 -24.66
C SER A 264 -19.24 -8.33 -25.24
N PHE A 265 -17.94 -8.41 -25.51
CA PHE A 265 -17.25 -7.38 -26.29
C PHE A 265 -17.69 -7.37 -27.77
N ASP A 266 -18.24 -8.45 -28.30
CA ASP A 266 -18.81 -8.45 -29.66
C ASP A 266 -19.99 -7.48 -29.76
N GLU A 267 -20.88 -7.47 -28.76
CA GLU A 267 -21.99 -6.50 -28.68
C GLU A 267 -21.46 -5.05 -28.67
N ILE A 268 -20.42 -4.79 -27.89
CA ILE A 268 -19.76 -3.48 -27.81
C ILE A 268 -19.16 -3.11 -29.17
N CYS A 269 -18.45 -4.04 -29.81
CA CYS A 269 -17.84 -3.83 -31.11
C CYS A 269 -18.89 -3.55 -32.18
N GLU A 270 -20.05 -4.20 -32.16
CA GLU A 270 -21.17 -3.92 -33.08
C GLU A 270 -21.70 -2.49 -32.89
N LYS A 271 -21.92 -2.05 -31.64
CA LYS A 271 -22.36 -0.69 -31.31
C LYS A 271 -21.37 0.37 -31.80
N LEU A 272 -20.07 0.15 -31.58
CA LEU A 272 -19.02 1.08 -32.00
C LEU A 272 -18.83 1.07 -33.53
N ASN A 273 -18.94 -0.09 -34.18
CA ASN A 273 -18.82 -0.19 -35.65
C ASN A 273 -19.94 0.52 -36.41
N ALA A 274 -21.11 0.74 -35.78
CA ALA A 274 -22.20 1.51 -36.36
C ALA A 274 -21.84 2.99 -36.59
N ASP A 275 -20.79 3.49 -35.92
CA ASP A 275 -20.23 4.82 -36.13
C ASP A 275 -19.05 4.75 -37.12
N ALA A 276 -19.33 5.07 -38.38
CA ALA A 276 -18.35 4.99 -39.45
C ALA A 276 -17.14 5.92 -39.25
N ALA A 277 -17.35 7.08 -38.62
CA ALA A 277 -16.27 8.05 -38.38
C ALA A 277 -15.34 7.53 -37.27
N PHE A 278 -15.91 7.06 -36.15
CA PHE A 278 -15.14 6.49 -35.06
C PHE A 278 -14.42 5.19 -35.48
N SER A 279 -15.10 4.33 -36.25
CA SER A 279 -14.51 3.11 -36.82
C SER A 279 -13.30 3.39 -37.69
N LYS A 280 -13.36 4.44 -38.52
CA LYS A 280 -12.23 4.85 -39.36
C LYS A 280 -11.06 5.33 -38.49
N ALA A 281 -11.32 6.24 -37.55
CA ALA A 281 -10.29 6.76 -36.65
C ALA A 281 -9.64 5.65 -35.80
N PHE A 282 -10.43 4.69 -35.31
CA PHE A 282 -9.93 3.57 -34.53
C PHE A 282 -9.00 2.68 -35.36
N LYS A 283 -9.36 2.38 -36.62
CA LYS A 283 -8.56 1.55 -37.53
C LYS A 283 -7.23 2.19 -37.95
N GLU A 284 -7.12 3.52 -37.89
CA GLU A 284 -5.84 4.22 -38.12
C GLU A 284 -4.82 3.96 -37.00
N VAL A 285 -5.29 3.61 -35.79
CA VAL A 285 -4.43 3.28 -34.64
C VAL A 285 -4.30 1.77 -34.46
N TYR A 286 -5.40 1.03 -34.66
CA TYR A 286 -5.50 -0.41 -34.53
C TYR A 286 -6.01 -1.03 -35.84
N PRO A 287 -5.12 -1.46 -36.76
CA PRO A 287 -5.51 -1.97 -38.08
C PRO A 287 -6.52 -3.13 -38.05
N ASP A 288 -6.48 -3.95 -37.00
CA ASP A 288 -7.39 -5.09 -36.80
C ASP A 288 -8.77 -4.68 -36.25
N GLY A 289 -9.01 -3.38 -36.04
CA GLY A 289 -10.29 -2.81 -35.64
C GLY A 289 -10.65 -3.05 -34.17
N PHE A 290 -11.94 -2.86 -33.85
CA PHE A 290 -12.46 -3.07 -32.51
C PHE A 290 -12.41 -4.54 -32.11
N ASN A 291 -11.83 -4.80 -30.94
CA ASN A 291 -11.92 -6.03 -30.17
C ASN A 291 -11.60 -5.69 -28.71
N GLN A 292 -11.82 -6.63 -27.79
CA GLN A 292 -11.57 -6.40 -26.36
C GLN A 292 -10.17 -5.86 -26.09
N ALA A 293 -9.12 -6.49 -26.65
CA ALA A 293 -7.74 -6.12 -26.38
C ALA A 293 -7.42 -4.69 -26.85
N ASN A 294 -7.87 -4.29 -28.04
CA ASN A 294 -7.62 -2.95 -28.56
C ASN A 294 -8.42 -1.87 -27.80
N ILE A 295 -9.65 -2.18 -27.38
CA ILE A 295 -10.49 -1.25 -26.59
C ILE A 295 -9.86 -1.02 -25.21
N THR A 296 -9.48 -2.09 -24.51
CA THR A 296 -8.93 -1.96 -23.16
C THR A 296 -7.50 -1.41 -23.16
N ASP A 297 -6.70 -1.70 -24.19
CA ASP A 297 -5.39 -1.08 -24.39
C ASP A 297 -5.50 0.44 -24.59
N ALA A 298 -6.45 0.91 -25.40
CA ALA A 298 -6.68 2.34 -25.59
C ALA A 298 -7.10 3.03 -24.28
N ILE A 299 -8.05 2.44 -23.54
CA ILE A 299 -8.50 2.95 -22.23
C ILE A 299 -7.34 3.02 -21.24
N GLN A 300 -6.55 1.94 -21.12
CA GLN A 300 -5.37 1.91 -20.26
C GLN A 300 -4.39 3.03 -20.62
N GLU A 301 -4.07 3.22 -21.91
CA GLU A 301 -3.15 4.29 -22.32
C GLU A 301 -3.65 5.67 -21.88
N PHE A 302 -4.96 5.92 -21.96
CA PHE A 302 -5.55 7.13 -21.41
C PHE A 302 -5.43 7.22 -19.88
N GLU A 303 -5.80 6.17 -19.15
CA GLU A 303 -5.73 6.14 -17.68
C GLU A 303 -4.31 6.32 -17.15
N ARG A 304 -3.28 5.86 -17.90
CA ARG A 304 -1.87 6.10 -17.58
C ARG A 304 -1.51 7.59 -17.59
N THR A 305 -2.25 8.43 -18.31
CA THR A 305 -2.07 9.88 -18.32
C THR A 305 -2.82 10.61 -17.20
N LEU A 306 -3.69 9.92 -16.45
CA LEU A 306 -4.43 10.48 -15.32
C LEU A 306 -3.54 10.60 -14.08
N LEU A 307 -2.42 11.30 -14.22
CA LEU A 307 -1.49 11.61 -13.14
C LEU A 307 -1.83 12.97 -12.52
N THR A 308 -1.54 13.09 -11.23
CA THR A 308 -1.76 14.33 -10.47
C THR A 308 -0.48 14.78 -9.75
N PRO A 309 0.55 15.22 -10.51
CA PRO A 309 1.78 15.77 -9.94
C PRO A 309 1.56 17.08 -9.19
N ASN A 310 2.63 17.61 -8.60
CA ASN A 310 2.69 18.98 -8.09
C ASN A 310 1.70 19.31 -6.97
N SER A 311 1.29 18.28 -6.21
CA SER A 311 0.68 18.50 -4.90
C SER A 311 1.62 19.31 -4.00
N ARG A 312 1.07 20.00 -2.99
CA ARG A 312 1.91 20.77 -2.05
C ARG A 312 2.94 19.88 -1.36
N PHE A 313 2.57 18.63 -1.09
CA PHE A 313 3.52 17.64 -0.57
C PHE A 313 4.61 17.27 -1.58
N ASP A 314 4.29 17.12 -2.86
CA ASP A 314 5.31 16.87 -3.89
C ASP A 314 6.28 18.04 -4.00
N LYS A 315 5.77 19.29 -3.96
CA LYS A 315 6.61 20.50 -3.98
C LYS A 315 7.59 20.50 -2.80
N TYR A 316 7.13 20.13 -1.61
CA TYR A 316 7.98 19.94 -0.43
C TYR A 316 9.06 18.85 -0.61
N LEU A 317 8.67 17.68 -1.13
CA LEU A 317 9.62 16.60 -1.44
C LEU A 317 10.61 16.98 -2.56
N LYS A 318 10.22 17.88 -3.49
CA LYS A 318 11.09 18.46 -4.52
C LYS A 318 12.00 19.59 -3.98
N GLY A 319 11.85 19.98 -2.71
CA GLY A 319 12.75 20.93 -2.01
C GLY A 319 12.15 22.29 -1.65
N ASP A 320 10.87 22.53 -1.98
CA ASP A 320 10.16 23.74 -1.56
C ASP A 320 9.68 23.61 -0.11
N ASN A 321 10.55 23.95 0.85
CA ASN A 321 10.24 23.88 2.27
C ASN A 321 9.07 24.79 2.68
N ALA A 322 8.72 25.81 1.89
CA ALA A 322 7.61 26.71 2.17
C ALA A 322 6.25 26.17 1.68
N ALA A 323 6.25 25.07 0.91
CA ALA A 323 5.03 24.47 0.38
C ALA A 323 4.10 23.93 1.48
N LEU A 324 4.63 23.58 2.65
CA LEU A 324 3.88 23.07 3.80
C LEU A 324 3.97 24.00 5.01
N THR A 325 2.87 24.11 5.73
CA THR A 325 2.78 24.79 7.03
C THR A 325 3.31 23.88 8.15
N ALA A 326 3.62 24.48 9.30
CA ALA A 326 4.04 23.72 10.49
C ALA A 326 3.00 22.66 10.94
N LYS A 327 1.70 22.94 10.76
CA LYS A 327 0.62 21.99 11.11
C LYS A 327 0.63 20.76 10.18
N GLU A 328 0.87 20.98 8.89
CA GLU A 328 0.93 19.92 7.89
C GLU A 328 2.19 19.08 8.04
N LEU A 329 3.33 19.70 8.35
CA LEU A 329 4.57 18.99 8.70
C LEU A 329 4.39 18.12 9.94
N ALA A 330 3.78 18.66 11.00
CA ALA A 330 3.44 17.86 12.19
C ALA A 330 2.50 16.69 11.85
N GLY A 331 1.56 16.88 10.91
CA GLY A 331 0.72 15.81 10.39
C GLY A 331 1.50 14.71 9.67
N TYR A 332 2.49 15.08 8.87
CA TYR A 332 3.38 14.13 8.21
C TYR A 332 4.28 13.37 9.19
N ASP A 333 4.79 14.05 10.21
CA ASP A 333 5.55 13.41 11.29
C ASP A 333 4.70 12.38 12.05
N LEU A 334 3.43 12.71 12.34
CA LEU A 334 2.48 11.75 12.94
C LEU A 334 2.20 10.58 12.00
N PHE A 335 2.04 10.83 10.70
CA PHE A 335 1.85 9.78 9.69
C PHE A 335 3.01 8.77 9.68
N LYS A 336 4.26 9.23 9.82
CA LYS A 336 5.44 8.35 9.97
C LYS A 336 5.53 7.71 11.35
N LYS A 337 5.25 8.46 12.41
CA LYS A 337 5.25 7.98 13.81
C LYS A 337 4.29 6.81 13.99
N TYR A 338 3.10 6.90 13.42
CA TYR A 338 2.05 5.88 13.53
C TYR A 338 2.07 4.84 12.40
N ASN A 339 3.24 4.57 11.81
CA ASN A 339 3.47 3.50 10.84
C ASN A 339 2.67 3.61 9.52
N CYS A 340 1.94 4.69 9.27
CA CYS A 340 1.13 4.80 8.04
C CYS A 340 2.01 4.70 6.79
N ALA A 341 3.22 5.26 6.86
CA ALA A 341 4.24 5.22 5.82
C ALA A 341 4.96 3.86 5.67
N THR A 342 4.47 2.78 6.28
CA THR A 342 4.92 1.40 5.98
C THR A 342 4.05 0.69 4.97
N CYS A 343 2.78 1.10 4.83
CA CYS A 343 1.82 0.53 3.87
C CYS A 343 1.52 1.51 2.73
N HIS A 344 1.46 2.81 3.05
CA HIS A 344 1.22 3.90 2.11
C HIS A 344 2.53 4.49 1.58
N VAL A 345 3.23 3.71 0.75
CA VAL A 345 4.56 4.03 0.20
C VAL A 345 4.50 4.37 -1.30
N GLY A 346 5.63 4.81 -1.86
CA GLY A 346 5.80 5.07 -3.28
C GLY A 346 5.16 6.37 -3.77
N GLU A 347 5.00 6.49 -5.09
CA GLU A 347 4.45 7.67 -5.76
C GLU A 347 2.97 7.89 -5.41
N ASN A 348 2.19 6.81 -5.39
CA ASN A 348 0.74 6.86 -5.11
C ASN A 348 0.39 6.82 -3.62
N MET A 349 1.39 6.68 -2.73
CA MET A 349 1.18 6.52 -1.29
C MET A 349 0.22 5.37 -0.97
N GLY A 350 0.51 4.20 -1.52
CA GLY A 350 -0.37 3.04 -1.52
C GLY A 350 -0.33 2.31 -2.86
N GLY A 351 -1.12 1.24 -2.96
CA GLY A 351 -1.19 0.42 -4.17
C GLY A 351 0.09 -0.37 -4.42
N GLN A 352 0.81 -0.79 -3.37
CA GLN A 352 2.06 -1.57 -3.47
C GLN A 352 2.04 -2.89 -2.69
N SER A 353 0.98 -3.17 -1.93
CA SER A 353 0.81 -4.43 -1.20
C SER A 353 -0.66 -4.74 -0.93
N TYR A 354 -0.89 -5.98 -0.47
CA TYR A 354 -2.13 -6.38 0.19
C TYR A 354 -1.94 -6.36 1.69
N GLU A 355 -2.73 -5.57 2.39
CA GLU A 355 -2.71 -5.49 3.85
C GLU A 355 -4.05 -5.93 4.41
N LEU A 356 -3.98 -6.53 5.59
CA LEU A 356 -5.16 -6.89 6.35
C LEU A 356 -5.80 -5.61 6.89
N LEU A 357 -7.11 -5.46 6.70
CA LEU A 357 -7.90 -4.47 7.41
C LEU A 357 -8.28 -5.05 8.79
N GLY A 358 -7.81 -4.41 9.85
CA GLY A 358 -7.97 -4.84 11.23
C GLY A 358 -6.79 -5.63 11.80
N ILE A 359 -5.56 -5.14 11.61
CA ILE A 359 -4.35 -5.78 12.18
C ILE A 359 -4.39 -5.79 13.73
N LYS A 360 -4.87 -4.71 14.35
CA LYS A 360 -4.88 -4.52 15.82
C LYS A 360 -6.24 -4.73 16.45
N HIS A 361 -7.31 -4.29 15.78
CA HIS A 361 -8.69 -4.48 16.22
C HIS A 361 -9.54 -4.98 15.06
N ASP A 362 -10.63 -5.69 15.36
CA ASP A 362 -11.48 -6.28 14.33
C ASP A 362 -12.46 -5.24 13.75
N TYR A 363 -12.07 -4.64 12.62
CA TYR A 363 -12.90 -3.67 11.90
C TYR A 363 -14.28 -4.24 11.53
N PHE A 364 -14.33 -5.49 11.08
CA PHE A 364 -15.55 -6.09 10.56
C PHE A 364 -16.54 -6.43 11.66
N ALA A 365 -16.04 -6.84 12.83
CA ALA A 365 -16.88 -7.03 14.01
C ALA A 365 -17.39 -5.69 14.58
N ASP A 366 -16.56 -4.65 14.58
CA ASP A 366 -16.87 -3.38 15.24
C ASP A 366 -17.72 -2.41 14.39
N ARG A 367 -17.69 -2.51 13.05
CA ARG A 367 -18.33 -1.52 12.15
C ARG A 367 -19.85 -1.54 12.14
N GLY A 368 -20.49 -2.55 12.74
CA GLY A 368 -21.94 -2.60 12.91
C GLY A 368 -22.75 -2.86 11.63
N THR A 369 -22.13 -3.39 10.58
CA THR A 369 -22.80 -3.82 9.34
C THR A 369 -22.58 -5.31 9.10
N GLU A 370 -23.53 -5.96 8.42
CA GLU A 370 -23.39 -7.37 8.05
C GLU A 370 -22.17 -7.58 7.13
N LEU A 371 -21.56 -8.77 7.23
CA LEU A 371 -20.52 -9.18 6.30
C LEU A 371 -21.14 -9.50 4.94
N THR A 372 -20.63 -8.82 3.93
CA THR A 372 -20.92 -9.06 2.51
C THR A 372 -19.86 -9.96 1.90
N ILE A 373 -20.11 -10.44 0.68
CA ILE A 373 -19.11 -11.21 -0.06
C ILE A 373 -17.84 -10.38 -0.33
N GLU A 374 -17.99 -9.06 -0.56
CA GLU A 374 -16.90 -8.12 -0.86
C GLU A 374 -15.93 -7.93 0.31
N ASP A 375 -16.42 -8.11 1.54
CA ASP A 375 -15.58 -8.01 2.75
C ASP A 375 -14.53 -9.10 2.85
N ASN A 376 -14.66 -10.19 2.10
CA ASN A 376 -13.62 -11.20 2.04
C ASN A 376 -12.35 -10.69 1.36
N GLY A 377 -12.41 -9.58 0.62
CA GLY A 377 -11.27 -8.98 -0.06
C GLY A 377 -10.56 -9.99 -0.96
N ARG A 378 -9.24 -10.06 -0.85
CA ARG A 378 -8.39 -10.94 -1.65
C ARG A 378 -8.73 -12.43 -1.54
N PHE A 379 -9.27 -12.90 -0.42
CA PHE A 379 -9.72 -14.28 -0.27
C PHE A 379 -10.75 -14.70 -1.34
N LYS A 380 -11.54 -13.75 -1.88
CA LYS A 380 -12.46 -14.05 -2.98
C LYS A 380 -11.74 -14.66 -4.19
N GLU A 381 -10.51 -14.23 -4.43
CA GLU A 381 -9.69 -14.61 -5.57
C GLU A 381 -8.81 -15.81 -5.26
N THR A 382 -8.19 -15.85 -4.07
CA THR A 382 -7.15 -16.85 -3.75
C THR A 382 -7.67 -18.07 -3.00
N LYS A 383 -8.77 -17.92 -2.25
CA LYS A 383 -9.29 -18.91 -1.29
C LYS A 383 -8.29 -19.28 -0.17
N ASP A 384 -7.19 -18.55 -0.03
CA ASP A 384 -6.24 -18.70 1.08
C ASP A 384 -6.74 -17.89 2.29
N GLU A 385 -6.99 -18.55 3.43
CA GLU A 385 -7.45 -17.90 4.66
C GLU A 385 -6.56 -16.73 5.11
N ARG A 386 -5.26 -16.73 4.79
CA ARG A 386 -4.38 -15.61 5.09
C ARG A 386 -4.80 -14.32 4.38
N ASP A 387 -5.43 -14.44 3.21
CA ASP A 387 -5.89 -13.33 2.39
C ASP A 387 -7.29 -12.83 2.75
N ARG A 388 -7.97 -13.47 3.71
CA ARG A 388 -9.27 -13.00 4.17
C ARG A 388 -9.12 -11.62 4.80
N HIS A 389 -10.00 -10.71 4.38
CA HIS A 389 -10.01 -9.31 4.80
C HIS A 389 -8.72 -8.54 4.42
N ARG A 390 -7.92 -9.08 3.50
CA ARG A 390 -6.82 -8.33 2.89
C ARG A 390 -7.30 -7.59 1.66
N PHE A 391 -6.88 -6.35 1.55
CA PHE A 391 -7.17 -5.49 0.41
C PHE A 391 -5.89 -4.88 -0.10
N LYS A 392 -5.87 -4.55 -1.39
CA LYS A 392 -4.86 -3.65 -1.94
C LYS A 392 -4.97 -2.34 -1.16
N VAL A 393 -3.86 -1.90 -0.58
CA VAL A 393 -3.80 -0.61 0.11
C VAL A 393 -4.18 0.49 -0.88
N PRO A 394 -5.18 1.34 -0.61
CA PRO A 394 -5.55 2.41 -1.53
C PRO A 394 -4.46 3.50 -1.58
N GLY A 395 -4.30 4.14 -2.73
CA GLY A 395 -3.48 5.34 -2.85
C GLY A 395 -4.11 6.50 -2.07
N LEU A 396 -3.28 7.32 -1.42
CA LEU A 396 -3.75 8.49 -0.64
C LEU A 396 -3.63 9.81 -1.40
N ARG A 397 -3.12 9.79 -2.64
CA ARG A 397 -3.16 10.96 -3.52
C ARG A 397 -4.62 11.35 -3.78
N ASN A 398 -4.90 12.65 -3.68
CA ASN A 398 -6.25 13.22 -3.83
C ASN A 398 -7.31 12.72 -2.83
N VAL A 399 -6.93 12.04 -1.73
CA VAL A 399 -7.88 11.45 -0.77
C VAL A 399 -8.86 12.47 -0.16
N ALA A 400 -8.49 13.75 -0.12
CA ALA A 400 -9.38 14.80 0.36
C ALA A 400 -10.62 15.04 -0.54
N LEU A 401 -10.64 14.48 -1.75
CA LEU A 401 -11.69 14.66 -2.76
C LEU A 401 -12.56 13.42 -2.96
N THR A 402 -12.22 12.29 -2.36
CA THR A 402 -12.75 10.96 -2.72
C THR A 402 -13.59 10.34 -1.60
N ALA A 403 -14.22 11.15 -0.76
CA ALA A 403 -15.17 10.63 0.22
C ALA A 403 -16.38 9.98 -0.47
N PRO A 404 -17.05 9.00 0.17
CA PRO A 404 -16.70 8.37 1.45
C PRO A 404 -15.53 7.37 1.34
N TYR A 405 -15.03 6.88 2.47
CA TYR A 405 -13.78 6.09 2.54
C TYR A 405 -14.01 4.63 2.94
N PHE A 406 -12.96 3.83 2.68
CA PHE A 406 -12.89 2.36 2.74
C PHE A 406 -13.66 1.68 1.61
N HIS A 407 -13.43 0.37 1.43
CA HIS A 407 -14.04 -0.40 0.34
C HIS A 407 -15.56 -0.46 0.45
N ASP A 408 -16.11 -0.28 1.65
CA ASP A 408 -17.54 -0.29 1.95
C ASP A 408 -18.17 1.13 2.05
N GLY A 409 -17.35 2.18 1.92
CA GLY A 409 -17.78 3.57 2.00
C GLY A 409 -18.41 3.97 3.35
N THR A 410 -18.12 3.24 4.43
CA THR A 410 -18.74 3.49 5.75
C THR A 410 -18.15 4.70 6.49
N GLN A 411 -16.93 5.10 6.16
CA GLN A 411 -16.29 6.25 6.80
C GLN A 411 -16.64 7.52 6.00
N ALA A 412 -17.54 8.34 6.53
CA ALA A 412 -18.08 9.48 5.80
C ALA A 412 -17.07 10.62 5.61
N THR A 413 -16.18 10.82 6.59
CA THR A 413 -15.21 11.94 6.58
C THR A 413 -13.76 11.45 6.66
N LEU A 414 -12.83 12.33 6.28
CA LEU A 414 -11.41 11.99 6.31
C LEU A 414 -10.93 11.84 7.76
N GLU A 415 -11.51 12.60 8.68
CA GLU A 415 -11.35 12.48 10.11
C GLU A 415 -11.77 11.08 10.60
N ASP A 416 -12.95 10.59 10.19
CA ASP A 416 -13.43 9.25 10.56
C ASP A 416 -12.48 8.17 10.05
N ALA A 417 -12.03 8.28 8.79
CA ALA A 417 -11.09 7.34 8.19
C ALA A 417 -9.73 7.33 8.93
N VAL A 418 -9.21 8.50 9.31
CA VAL A 418 -7.95 8.62 10.08
C VAL A 418 -8.09 8.00 11.47
N ILE A 419 -9.20 8.26 12.16
CA ILE A 419 -9.48 7.68 13.48
C ILE A 419 -9.61 6.16 13.38
N ALA A 420 -10.35 5.66 12.38
CA ALA A 420 -10.52 4.24 12.14
C ALA A 420 -9.19 3.56 11.82
N MET A 421 -8.35 4.11 10.94
CA MET A 421 -7.03 3.56 10.63
C MET A 421 -6.12 3.53 11.86
N ALA A 422 -6.11 4.59 12.68
CA ALA A 422 -5.34 4.63 13.90
C ALA A 422 -5.79 3.56 14.92
N LYS A 423 -7.10 3.37 15.07
CA LYS A 423 -7.66 2.31 15.92
C LYS A 423 -7.33 0.93 15.36
N TYR A 424 -7.76 0.62 14.15
CA TYR A 424 -7.78 -0.75 13.64
C TYR A 424 -6.42 -1.25 13.14
N GLU A 425 -5.54 -0.38 12.63
CA GLU A 425 -4.23 -0.78 12.10
C GLU A 425 -3.07 -0.52 13.07
N VAL A 426 -3.16 0.53 13.87
CA VAL A 426 -2.07 0.96 14.77
C VAL A 426 -2.35 0.60 16.22
N GLY A 427 -3.62 0.62 16.64
CA GLY A 427 -4.05 0.32 18.00
C GLY A 427 -3.91 1.53 18.93
N VAL A 428 -4.13 2.74 18.42
CA VAL A 428 -4.01 3.99 19.19
C VAL A 428 -5.25 4.87 19.01
N ASP A 429 -5.64 5.55 20.08
CA ASP A 429 -6.65 6.60 20.04
C ASP A 429 -5.96 7.95 19.84
N LEU A 430 -6.18 8.57 18.67
CA LEU A 430 -5.62 9.88 18.38
C LEU A 430 -6.38 10.99 19.11
N SER A 431 -5.64 11.96 19.62
CA SER A 431 -6.25 13.20 20.10
C SER A 431 -6.88 14.00 18.95
N LYS A 432 -7.85 14.86 19.25
CA LYS A 432 -8.46 15.77 18.25
C LYS A 432 -7.41 16.62 17.51
N GLN A 433 -6.35 17.00 18.20
CA GLN A 433 -5.24 17.77 17.61
C GLN A 433 -4.46 16.93 16.60
N GLU A 434 -4.11 15.68 16.96
CA GLU A 434 -3.40 14.77 16.06
C GLU A 434 -4.23 14.44 14.82
N VAL A 435 -5.53 14.15 14.98
CA VAL A 435 -6.45 13.96 13.85
C VAL A 435 -6.44 15.19 12.94
N ALA A 436 -6.58 16.39 13.50
CA ALA A 436 -6.59 17.63 12.73
C ALA A 436 -5.24 17.90 12.02
N GLN A 437 -4.11 17.48 12.59
CA GLN A 437 -2.78 17.57 11.97
C GLN A 437 -2.65 16.57 10.81
N MET A 438 -3.00 15.30 11.03
CA MET A 438 -2.96 14.26 10.00
C MET A 438 -3.89 14.60 8.82
N VAL A 439 -5.12 15.03 9.07
CA VAL A 439 -6.04 15.48 8.01
C VAL A 439 -5.47 16.68 7.25
N SER A 440 -4.83 17.63 7.95
CA SER A 440 -4.17 18.77 7.30
C SER A 440 -3.08 18.30 6.34
N PHE A 441 -2.26 17.32 6.75
CA PHE A 441 -1.27 16.68 5.90
C PHE A 441 -1.91 15.98 4.69
N LEU A 442 -2.93 15.14 4.90
CA LEU A 442 -3.59 14.40 3.81
C LEU A 442 -4.21 15.33 2.75
N ARG A 443 -4.71 16.50 3.16
CA ARG A 443 -5.19 17.54 2.23
C ARG A 443 -4.09 18.13 1.34
N THR A 444 -2.82 18.01 1.72
CA THR A 444 -1.68 18.47 0.91
C THR A 444 -1.33 17.53 -0.24
N LEU A 445 -1.95 16.33 -0.27
CA LEU A 445 -1.74 15.27 -1.26
C LEU A 445 -2.59 15.43 -2.53
N THR A 446 -3.45 16.46 -2.60
CA THR A 446 -4.19 16.80 -3.82
C THR A 446 -3.24 17.45 -4.82
N GLY A 447 -3.10 16.81 -5.99
CA GLY A 447 -2.23 17.25 -7.07
C GLY A 447 -2.93 18.07 -8.13
N GLU A 448 -2.23 18.32 -9.22
CA GLU A 448 -2.69 19.06 -10.38
C GLU A 448 -2.95 18.11 -11.55
N TYR A 449 -4.13 18.20 -12.19
CA TYR A 449 -4.41 17.54 -13.46
C TYR A 449 -4.42 18.58 -14.58
N GLN A 450 -3.65 18.34 -15.64
CA GLN A 450 -3.48 19.27 -16.76
C GLN A 450 -3.08 20.70 -16.31
N GLY A 451 -2.21 20.78 -15.29
CA GLY A 451 -1.69 22.05 -14.75
C GLY A 451 -2.70 22.84 -13.91
N LYS A 452 -3.84 22.25 -13.54
CA LYS A 452 -4.83 22.85 -12.64
C LYS A 452 -4.97 21.98 -11.40
N LEU A 453 -5.06 22.61 -10.23
CA LEU A 453 -5.35 21.90 -8.98
C LEU A 453 -6.64 21.08 -9.16
N LEU A 454 -6.57 19.79 -8.84
CA LEU A 454 -7.74 18.92 -8.88
C LEU A 454 -8.74 19.38 -7.82
N VAL A 455 -10.02 19.39 -8.18
CA VAL A 455 -11.13 19.78 -7.31
C VAL A 455 -12.20 18.70 -7.33
N ASN A 456 -13.10 18.79 -6.36
CA ASN A 456 -14.36 18.08 -6.40
C ASN A 456 -15.49 19.10 -6.63
N GLU A 457 -16.07 19.10 -7.83
CA GLU A 457 -17.14 20.04 -8.17
C GLU A 457 -18.41 19.85 -7.31
N ASN A 458 -18.64 18.66 -6.74
CA ASN A 458 -19.75 18.43 -5.81
C ASN A 458 -19.61 19.21 -4.50
N ASP A 459 -18.37 19.53 -4.09
CA ASP A 459 -18.11 20.30 -2.87
C ASP A 459 -18.15 21.81 -3.12
N LEU A 460 -18.03 22.27 -4.38
CA LEU A 460 -18.19 23.68 -4.74
C LEU A 460 -19.67 24.12 -4.78
N GLN A 461 -20.59 23.16 -4.81
CA GLN A 461 -22.04 23.41 -4.87
C GLN A 461 -22.71 23.43 -3.48
N LYS A 462 -21.97 23.07 -2.42
CA LYS A 462 -22.42 23.13 -1.02
C LYS A 462 -21.96 24.43 -0.37
#